data_AF-A0A5B6VV90-F1
#
_entry.id   AF-A0A5B6VV90-F1
#
_cell.length_a   1.000
_cell.length_b   1.000
_cell.length_c   1.000
_cell.angle_alpha   90.00
_cell.angle_beta   90.00
_cell.angle_gamma   90.00
#
_symmetry.space_group_name_H-M   'P 1'
#
loop_
_entity.id
_entity.type
_entity.pdbx_description
1 polymer ?
#
loop_
_entity_poly.entity_id
_entity_poly.type
_entity_poly.pdbx_seq_one_letter_code
_entity_poly.pdbx_strand_id
1 'polypeptide(L)'
;MGTEFEVIEFNLTWLFQVDANFTYIVRLHLYEIVHDKLNQRVSNVYINNKLTQVDPDPLDILAWTKVKGIPTYRGYAIVVFDSQGNEMVRICIVPSTLLNPEFYDVLLNGVEIFNLNYGNKNLAGSNPQPSAMFLQSPNELSKSVASKSNNGVATAWAAERVASAFVVVAGETHIQLHGNSYIPKRKSRKSNNCPVSALSQGLPRHF
;
A
#
# COMPACT_ATOMS: atom_id res chain seq x y z
N MET A 1 24.16 4.47 -38.76
CA MET A 1 22.92 5.18 -38.37
C MET A 1 22.43 4.50 -37.08
N GLY A 2 23.01 4.87 -35.94
CA GLY A 2 22.63 4.29 -34.65
C GLY A 2 21.41 5.03 -34.15
N THR A 3 20.30 4.33 -33.95
CA THR A 3 19.18 4.87 -33.20
C THR A 3 19.63 4.93 -31.75
N GLU A 4 19.94 6.14 -31.25
CA GLU A 4 19.90 6.42 -29.82
C GLU A 4 18.47 6.12 -29.36
N PHE A 5 18.26 4.93 -28.80
CA PHE A 5 17.08 4.70 -27.99
C PHE A 5 17.27 5.58 -26.75
N GLU A 6 16.46 6.63 -26.65
CA GLU A 6 16.31 7.39 -25.41
C GLU A 6 15.80 6.39 -24.36
N VAL A 7 16.71 5.83 -23.56
CA VAL A 7 16.35 4.99 -22.41
C VAL A 7 15.58 5.92 -21.49
N ILE A 8 14.26 5.76 -21.43
CA ILE A 8 13.44 6.47 -20.46
C ILE A 8 13.82 5.87 -19.11
N GLU A 9 14.77 6.49 -18.41
CA GLU A 9 15.15 6.12 -17.06
C GLU A 9 14.01 6.53 -16.12
N PHE A 10 13.10 5.60 -15.84
CA PHE A 10 12.08 5.79 -14.83
C PHE A 10 12.31 4.85 -13.64
N ASN A 11 12.12 5.40 -12.45
CA ASN A 11 12.18 4.65 -11.20
C ASN A 11 10.76 4.37 -10.76
N LEU A 12 10.44 3.08 -10.55
CA LEU A 12 9.15 2.71 -10.00
C LEU A 12 9.25 2.68 -8.48
N THR A 13 8.61 3.64 -7.82
CA THR A 13 8.66 3.82 -6.36
C THR A 13 7.29 3.64 -5.73
N TRP A 14 7.23 2.80 -4.70
CA TRP A 14 6.09 2.67 -3.79
C TRP A 14 6.46 3.14 -2.39
N LEU A 15 5.52 3.82 -1.74
CA LEU A 15 5.67 4.35 -0.39
C LEU A 15 4.57 3.79 0.50
N PHE A 16 4.95 3.17 1.61
CA PHE A 16 4.04 2.62 2.59
C PHE A 16 4.33 3.26 3.94
N GLN A 17 3.37 4.00 4.48
CA GLN A 17 3.45 4.45 5.87
C GLN A 17 3.40 3.23 6.77
N VAL A 18 4.29 3.18 7.75
CA VAL A 18 4.39 2.11 8.74
C VAL A 18 4.65 2.70 10.13
N ASP A 19 4.66 1.87 11.16
CA ASP A 19 4.98 2.31 12.51
C ASP A 19 6.49 2.28 12.75
N ALA A 20 6.98 3.27 13.50
CA ALA A 20 8.37 3.40 13.91
C ALA A 20 8.83 2.26 14.80
N ASN A 21 10.14 2.00 14.82
CA ASN A 21 10.83 1.11 15.75
C ASN A 21 10.39 -0.36 15.68
N PHE A 22 9.97 -0.79 14.48
CA PHE A 22 9.62 -2.17 14.19
C PHE A 22 10.52 -2.76 13.09
N THR A 23 10.64 -4.08 13.15
CA THR A 23 11.17 -4.88 12.04
C THR A 23 10.03 -5.33 11.16
N TYR A 24 10.15 -5.10 9.85
CA TYR A 24 9.19 -5.54 8.86
C TYR A 24 9.79 -6.57 7.92
N ILE A 25 8.99 -7.56 7.51
CA ILE A 25 9.26 -8.34 6.29
C ILE A 25 8.55 -7.65 5.14
N VAL A 26 9.31 -7.31 4.11
CA VAL A 26 8.80 -6.91 2.81
C VAL A 26 8.94 -8.10 1.86
N ARG A 27 7.83 -8.64 1.36
CA ARG A 27 7.83 -9.73 0.38
C ARG A 27 7.37 -9.19 -0.97
N LEU A 28 8.24 -9.31 -1.96
CA LEU A 28 7.97 -8.98 -3.36
C LEU A 28 7.54 -10.24 -4.09
N HIS A 29 6.36 -10.21 -4.72
CA HIS A 29 5.83 -11.29 -5.56
C HIS A 29 6.13 -10.98 -7.02
N LEU A 30 6.69 -11.97 -7.72
CA LEU A 30 7.28 -11.82 -9.04
C LEU A 30 6.80 -12.95 -9.95
N TYR A 31 6.36 -12.60 -11.16
CA TYR A 31 5.78 -13.51 -12.12
C TYR A 31 5.99 -12.99 -13.54
N GLU A 32 7.00 -13.54 -14.23
CA GLU A 32 7.32 -13.18 -15.62
C GLU A 32 6.48 -14.02 -16.59
N ILE A 33 5.70 -13.36 -17.46
CA ILE A 33 4.84 -13.99 -18.47
C ILE A 33 5.12 -13.49 -19.90
N VAL A 34 5.92 -12.43 -20.03
CA VAL A 34 6.23 -11.79 -21.31
C VAL A 34 7.51 -12.40 -21.87
N HIS A 35 8.60 -12.35 -21.10
CA HIS A 35 9.93 -12.78 -21.50
C HIS A 35 10.21 -14.25 -21.18
N ASP A 36 11.08 -14.91 -21.94
CA ASP A 36 11.38 -16.34 -21.81
C ASP A 36 12.88 -16.69 -21.79
N LYS A 37 13.78 -15.71 -21.93
CA LYS A 37 15.24 -15.89 -21.86
C LYS A 37 15.86 -15.12 -20.70
N LEU A 38 16.97 -15.66 -20.21
CA LEU A 38 17.83 -14.99 -19.22
C LEU A 38 18.33 -13.65 -19.74
N ASN A 39 18.56 -12.68 -18.84
CA ASN A 39 19.07 -11.35 -19.17
C ASN A 39 18.18 -10.53 -20.13
N GLN A 40 16.90 -10.88 -20.29
CA GLN A 40 15.97 -10.04 -21.05
C GLN A 40 15.49 -8.85 -20.24
N ARG A 41 15.17 -9.06 -18.96
CA ARG A 41 14.74 -8.01 -18.04
C ARG A 41 15.49 -8.16 -16.72
N VAL A 42 16.32 -7.18 -16.43
CA VAL A 42 17.14 -7.16 -15.21
C VAL A 42 16.93 -5.83 -14.51
N SER A 43 16.65 -5.88 -13.21
CA SER A 43 16.32 -4.69 -12.42
C SER A 43 17.11 -4.65 -11.12
N ASN A 44 17.31 -3.46 -10.58
CA ASN A 44 17.89 -3.21 -9.27
C ASN A 44 16.78 -2.85 -8.28
N VAL A 45 16.81 -3.46 -7.09
CA VAL A 45 15.82 -3.25 -6.02
C VAL A 45 16.46 -2.54 -4.84
N TYR A 46 15.82 -1.47 -4.40
CA TYR A 46 16.17 -0.69 -3.23
C TYR A 46 15.00 -0.64 -2.26
N ILE A 47 15.27 -0.90 -0.98
CA ILE A 47 14.29 -0.72 0.09
C ILE A 47 14.86 0.28 1.09
N ASN A 48 14.14 1.37 1.36
CA ASN A 48 14.61 2.51 2.16
C ASN A 48 16.00 3.00 1.73
N ASN A 49 16.20 3.13 0.42
CA ASN A 49 17.45 3.53 -0.23
C ASN A 49 18.64 2.59 0.05
N LYS A 50 18.41 1.39 0.60
CA LYS A 50 19.44 0.37 0.79
C LYS A 50 19.50 -0.58 -0.40
N LEU A 51 20.73 -0.88 -0.83
CA LEU A 51 21.06 -1.85 -1.86
C LEU A 51 20.58 -3.23 -1.43
N THR A 52 19.44 -3.68 -1.99
CA THR A 52 18.78 -4.91 -1.53
C THR A 52 18.99 -6.04 -2.53
N GLN A 53 18.81 -5.77 -3.82
CA GLN A 53 19.09 -6.70 -4.92
C GLN A 53 19.70 -5.89 -6.06
N VAL A 54 21.02 -5.77 -6.06
CA VAL A 54 21.81 -4.98 -7.01
C VAL A 54 23.11 -5.73 -7.30
N ASP A 55 23.96 -5.14 -8.14
CA ASP A 55 25.28 -5.64 -8.49
C ASP A 55 26.04 -6.24 -7.28
N PRO A 56 26.61 -7.46 -7.42
CA PRO A 56 26.70 -8.27 -8.62
C PRO A 56 25.49 -9.21 -8.88
N ASP A 57 24.44 -9.16 -8.06
CA ASP A 57 23.28 -10.05 -8.14
C ASP A 57 21.97 -9.25 -8.31
N PRO A 58 21.75 -8.61 -9.48
CA PRO A 58 20.50 -7.89 -9.73
C PRO A 58 19.31 -8.86 -9.88
N LEU A 59 18.10 -8.31 -9.82
CA LEU A 59 16.86 -9.07 -9.99
C LEU A 59 16.69 -9.49 -11.46
N ASP A 60 16.83 -10.79 -11.73
CA ASP A 60 16.36 -11.45 -12.96
C ASP A 60 15.44 -12.63 -12.55
N ILE A 61 14.15 -12.51 -12.87
CA ILE A 61 13.13 -13.48 -12.49
C ILE A 61 13.39 -14.83 -13.17
N LEU A 62 13.77 -14.81 -14.45
CA LEU A 62 14.04 -16.03 -15.22
C LEU A 62 15.36 -16.69 -14.79
N ALA A 63 16.33 -15.91 -14.30
CA ALA A 63 17.51 -16.48 -13.67
C ALA A 63 17.18 -17.32 -12.43
N TRP A 64 16.13 -16.95 -11.69
CA TRP A 64 15.67 -17.71 -10.52
C TRP A 64 14.73 -18.86 -10.87
N THR A 65 13.72 -18.61 -11.71
CA THR A 65 12.67 -19.61 -12.00
C THR A 65 13.06 -20.58 -13.12
N LYS A 66 14.07 -20.24 -13.92
CA LYS A 66 14.54 -20.97 -15.12
C LYS A 66 13.55 -21.04 -16.28
N VAL A 67 12.26 -20.86 -16.02
CA VAL A 67 11.18 -20.95 -17.01
C VAL A 67 10.19 -19.81 -16.78
N LYS A 68 9.63 -19.29 -17.89
CA LYS A 68 8.53 -18.32 -17.90
C LYS A 68 7.28 -18.91 -17.27
N GLY A 69 6.46 -18.07 -16.65
CA GLY A 69 5.15 -18.48 -16.14
C GLY A 69 5.22 -19.29 -14.85
N ILE A 70 6.32 -19.19 -14.11
CA ILE A 70 6.45 -19.71 -12.74
C ILE A 70 6.48 -18.53 -11.76
N PRO A 71 5.53 -18.44 -10.80
CA PRO A 71 5.56 -17.40 -9.78
C PRO A 71 6.65 -17.67 -8.74
N THR A 72 7.27 -16.61 -8.23
CA THR A 72 8.27 -16.65 -7.17
C THR A 72 8.14 -15.43 -6.27
N TYR A 73 8.87 -15.43 -5.14
CA TYR A 73 8.91 -14.29 -4.24
C TYR A 73 10.30 -14.08 -3.64
N ARG A 74 10.58 -12.85 -3.22
CA ARG A 74 11.74 -12.51 -2.39
C ARG A 74 11.31 -11.73 -1.16
N GLY A 75 11.80 -12.16 0.00
CA GLY A 75 11.54 -11.52 1.28
C GLY A 75 12.77 -10.80 1.80
N TYR A 76 12.58 -9.59 2.32
CA TYR A 76 13.62 -8.77 2.91
C TYR A 76 13.19 -8.32 4.30
N ALA A 77 14.08 -8.44 5.30
CA ALA A 77 13.85 -7.90 6.63
C ALA A 77 14.46 -6.50 6.74
N ILE A 78 13.66 -5.52 7.15
CA ILE A 78 14.10 -4.14 7.35
C ILE A 78 13.70 -3.64 8.72
N VAL A 79 14.54 -2.79 9.30
CA VAL A 79 14.21 -2.04 10.52
C VAL A 79 13.84 -0.63 10.10
N VAL A 80 12.70 -0.15 10.58
CA VAL A 80 12.26 1.24 10.38
C VAL A 80 12.43 1.96 11.70
N PHE A 81 13.23 3.02 11.69
CA PHE A 81 13.47 3.86 12.86
C PHE A 81 12.52 5.05 12.87
N ASP A 82 12.25 5.59 14.05
CA ASP A 82 11.52 6.85 14.22
C ASP A 82 12.19 7.98 13.42
N SER A 83 11.37 8.62 12.58
CA SER A 83 11.75 9.74 11.74
C SER A 83 10.72 10.86 11.85
N GLN A 84 10.39 11.25 13.08
CA GLN A 84 9.51 12.38 13.39
C GLN A 84 8.11 12.25 12.75
N GLY A 85 7.55 11.04 12.74
CA GLY A 85 6.19 10.78 12.25
C GLY A 85 6.09 10.61 10.73
N ASN A 86 7.23 10.40 10.05
CA ASN A 86 7.28 10.13 8.61
C ASN A 86 7.87 8.75 8.30
N GLU A 87 7.55 7.76 9.13
CA GLU A 87 8.11 6.43 9.01
C GLU A 87 7.50 5.71 7.82
N MET A 88 8.36 5.34 6.87
CA MET A 88 7.94 4.74 5.61
C MET A 88 8.82 3.55 5.23
N VAL A 89 8.19 2.59 4.57
CA VAL A 89 8.85 1.62 3.71
C VAL A 89 8.76 2.16 2.28
N ARG A 90 9.91 2.49 1.72
CA ARG A 90 10.08 2.92 0.32
C ARG A 90 10.67 1.78 -0.47
N ILE A 91 9.92 1.24 -1.42
CA ILE A 91 10.41 0.24 -2.37
C ILE A 91 10.65 0.98 -3.69
N CYS A 92 11.87 0.89 -4.22
CA CYS A 92 12.25 1.49 -5.48
C CYS A 92 12.86 0.41 -6.37
N ILE A 93 12.33 0.25 -7.57
CA ILE A 93 12.85 -0.69 -8.57
C ILE A 93 13.22 0.14 -9.81
N VAL A 94 14.42 -0.11 -10.32
CA VAL A 94 14.99 0.60 -11.48
C VAL A 94 15.59 -0.41 -12.46
N PRO A 95 15.60 -0.16 -13.77
CA PRO A 95 16.30 -1.03 -14.71
C PRO A 95 17.80 -1.12 -14.37
N SER A 96 18.40 -2.30 -14.52
CA SER A 96 19.84 -2.49 -14.31
C SER A 96 20.61 -2.38 -15.64
N THR A 97 21.79 -1.79 -15.61
CA THR A 97 22.70 -1.69 -16.76
C THR A 97 23.87 -2.68 -16.69
N LEU A 98 24.02 -3.43 -15.58
CA LEU A 98 25.22 -4.25 -15.31
C LEU A 98 25.51 -5.29 -16.39
N LEU A 99 24.47 -5.95 -16.91
CA LEU A 99 24.59 -7.08 -17.83
C LEU A 99 24.12 -6.76 -19.26
N ASN A 100 23.87 -5.48 -19.56
CA ASN A 100 23.29 -5.02 -20.83
C ASN A 100 22.05 -5.86 -21.21
N PRO A 101 20.98 -5.84 -20.39
CA PRO A 101 19.80 -6.63 -20.68
C PRO A 101 19.14 -6.19 -21.98
N GLU A 102 18.37 -7.09 -22.60
CA GLU A 102 17.66 -6.80 -23.85
C GLU A 102 16.62 -5.68 -23.67
N PHE A 103 15.98 -5.61 -22.50
CA PHE A 103 14.96 -4.63 -22.15
C PHE A 103 15.27 -3.95 -20.81
N TYR A 104 15.31 -2.61 -20.84
CA TYR A 104 15.44 -1.77 -19.65
C TYR A 104 14.06 -1.49 -19.05
N ASP A 105 13.55 -2.45 -18.29
CA ASP A 105 12.22 -2.40 -17.70
C ASP A 105 12.22 -3.01 -16.29
N VAL A 106 11.12 -2.82 -15.56
CA VAL A 106 10.94 -3.30 -14.19
C VAL A 106 9.64 -4.09 -14.06
N LEU A 107 9.63 -5.14 -13.23
CA LEU A 107 8.44 -5.95 -12.99
C LEU A 107 8.23 -6.20 -11.49
N LEU A 108 7.00 -5.93 -11.03
CA LEU A 108 6.52 -6.28 -9.70
C LEU A 108 5.03 -6.62 -9.78
N ASN A 109 4.65 -7.81 -9.31
CA ASN A 109 3.26 -8.28 -9.40
C ASN A 109 2.48 -8.03 -8.11
N GLY A 110 3.15 -8.09 -6.96
CA GLY A 110 2.52 -7.86 -5.67
C GLY A 110 3.53 -7.55 -4.57
N VAL A 111 3.04 -6.90 -3.51
CA VAL A 111 3.83 -6.56 -2.32
C VAL A 111 3.04 -6.92 -1.08
N GLU A 112 3.69 -7.62 -0.16
CA GLU A 112 3.20 -7.83 1.20
C GLU A 112 4.19 -7.22 2.19
N ILE A 113 3.68 -6.55 3.23
CA ILE A 113 4.50 -5.96 4.30
C ILE A 113 3.94 -6.42 5.64
N PHE A 114 4.75 -7.13 6.41
CA PHE A 114 4.35 -7.68 7.71
C PHE A 114 5.20 -7.09 8.82
N ASN A 115 4.56 -6.60 9.88
CA ASN A 115 5.26 -6.27 11.13
C ASN A 115 5.60 -7.58 11.86
N LEU A 116 6.86 -7.76 12.22
CA LEU A 116 7.32 -8.94 12.97
C LEU A 116 7.44 -8.72 14.47
N ASN A 117 7.62 -7.46 14.93
CA ASN A 117 8.18 -7.08 16.24
C ASN A 117 9.07 -8.14 16.92
N TYR A 118 10.39 -7.98 16.81
CA TYR A 118 11.35 -8.78 17.57
C TYR A 118 11.82 -8.04 18.83
N GLY A 119 11.30 -8.42 20.00
CA GLY A 119 11.75 -7.91 21.31
C GLY A 119 10.59 -7.68 22.29
N ASN A 120 9.81 -6.62 22.07
CA ASN A 120 8.79 -6.17 23.03
C ASN A 120 7.47 -6.95 22.98
N LYS A 121 7.36 -7.97 22.12
CA LYS A 121 6.17 -8.83 21.92
C LYS A 121 4.86 -8.05 21.69
N ASN A 122 4.95 -6.86 21.11
CA ASN A 122 3.82 -5.95 20.95
C ASN A 122 3.68 -5.48 19.50
N LEU A 123 2.66 -5.90 18.77
CA LEU A 123 2.47 -5.46 17.39
C LEU A 123 1.73 -4.10 17.27
N ALA A 124 1.33 -3.50 18.39
CA ALA A 124 0.61 -2.23 18.39
C ALA A 124 1.55 -1.05 18.11
N GLY A 125 1.26 -0.35 17.01
CA GLY A 125 1.83 0.95 16.71
C GLY A 125 1.05 2.11 17.35
N SER A 126 1.56 3.33 17.16
CA SER A 126 0.85 4.55 17.54
C SER A 126 -0.36 4.78 16.64
N ASN A 127 -1.41 5.42 17.17
CA ASN A 127 -2.55 5.81 16.35
C ASN A 127 -2.09 6.80 15.25
N PRO A 128 -2.54 6.62 13.99
CA PRO A 128 -2.18 7.54 12.92
C PRO A 128 -2.75 8.93 13.21
N GLN A 129 -1.98 9.97 12.90
CA GLN A 129 -2.48 11.34 12.97
C GLN A 129 -3.57 11.53 11.90
N PRO A 130 -4.77 12.02 12.26
CA PRO A 130 -5.81 12.31 11.29
C PRO A 130 -5.32 13.32 10.24
N SER A 131 -5.68 13.11 8.98
CA SER A 131 -5.31 14.05 7.92
C SER A 131 -6.00 15.40 8.14
N ALA A 132 -5.37 16.49 7.69
CA ALA A 132 -5.99 17.82 7.77
C ALA A 132 -7.35 17.86 7.05
N MET A 133 -7.51 17.08 5.96
CA MET A 133 -8.78 16.93 5.25
C MET A 133 -9.85 16.27 6.12
N PHE A 134 -9.50 15.23 6.88
CA PHE A 134 -10.42 14.59 7.82
C PHE A 134 -10.86 15.55 8.93
N LEU A 135 -9.93 16.33 9.48
CA LEU A 135 -10.23 17.32 10.53
C LEU A 135 -11.04 18.52 10.01
N GLN A 136 -10.98 18.82 8.71
CA GLN A 136 -11.72 19.91 8.07
C GLN A 136 -13.12 19.49 7.58
N SER A 137 -13.50 18.22 7.68
CA SER A 137 -14.87 17.77 7.44
C SER A 137 -15.83 18.58 8.33
N PRO A 138 -16.72 19.41 7.78
CA PRO A 138 -17.69 20.13 8.59
C PRO A 138 -18.58 19.12 9.31
N ASN A 139 -18.83 19.38 10.59
CA ASN A 139 -19.93 18.82 11.36
C ASN A 139 -21.27 18.94 10.60
N GLU A 140 -21.58 18.00 9.69
CA GLU A 140 -22.91 17.90 9.09
C GLU A 140 -23.83 16.98 9.90
N LEU A 141 -23.32 16.27 10.92
CA LEU A 141 -24.14 15.37 11.75
C LEU A 141 -24.74 16.03 13.02
N SER A 142 -24.49 17.31 13.30
CA SER A 142 -24.95 17.95 14.56
C SER A 142 -25.97 19.08 14.40
N LYS A 143 -26.51 19.34 13.20
CA LYS A 143 -27.44 20.47 12.97
C LYS A 143 -28.91 20.12 12.72
N SER A 144 -29.35 18.88 12.92
CA SER A 144 -30.76 18.51 12.70
C SER A 144 -31.48 17.88 13.90
N VAL A 145 -31.25 18.36 15.12
CA VAL A 145 -32.26 18.21 16.20
C VAL A 145 -32.23 19.45 17.09
N ALA A 146 -32.75 20.55 16.57
CA ALA A 146 -33.14 21.69 17.39
C ALA A 146 -34.62 22.00 17.12
N SER A 147 -35.52 21.19 17.66
CA SER A 147 -36.93 21.58 17.80
C SER A 147 -37.17 22.12 19.20
N LYS A 148 -37.41 23.43 19.26
CA LYS A 148 -37.97 24.11 20.43
C LYS A 148 -39.35 23.55 20.79
N SER A 149 -39.57 23.44 22.11
CA SER A 149 -40.80 23.79 22.85
C SER A 149 -42.07 22.94 22.67
N ASN A 150 -42.52 22.27 23.74
CA ASN A 150 -43.65 22.75 24.55
C ASN A 150 -43.93 21.86 25.77
N ASN A 151 -44.39 22.55 26.81
CA ASN A 151 -44.79 22.15 28.16
C ASN A 151 -45.59 20.83 28.27
N GLY A 152 -45.27 20.03 29.29
CA GLY A 152 -46.10 18.91 29.73
C GLY A 152 -45.43 18.09 30.84
N VAL A 153 -45.84 18.33 32.08
CA VAL A 153 -45.48 17.55 33.28
C VAL A 153 -45.91 16.09 33.12
N ALA A 154 -45.06 15.11 33.50
CA ALA A 154 -45.40 14.07 34.49
C ALA A 154 -44.42 12.87 34.53
N THR A 155 -43.88 12.69 35.75
CA THR A 155 -43.69 11.44 36.51
C THR A 155 -42.74 10.33 36.05
N ALA A 156 -41.77 10.11 36.94
CA ALA A 156 -40.87 8.98 37.09
C ALA A 156 -41.56 7.61 37.18
N TRP A 157 -40.89 6.57 36.67
CA TRP A 157 -40.86 5.23 37.28
C TRP A 157 -39.47 4.62 37.07
N ALA A 158 -38.89 4.15 38.17
CA ALA A 158 -37.66 3.38 38.24
C ALA A 158 -37.90 1.93 37.78
N ALA A 159 -36.90 1.32 37.14
CA ALA A 159 -36.34 0.02 37.52
C ALA A 159 -35.41 -0.52 36.42
N GLU A 160 -34.18 -0.77 36.85
CA GLU A 160 -33.09 -1.47 36.20
C GLU A 160 -33.39 -2.98 36.14
N ARG A 161 -33.40 -3.62 34.95
CA ARG A 161 -33.08 -5.05 34.79
C ARG A 161 -32.43 -5.33 33.44
N VAL A 162 -31.26 -5.94 33.55
CA VAL A 162 -30.39 -6.48 32.49
C VAL A 162 -31.04 -7.68 31.79
N ALA A 163 -31.04 -7.66 30.46
CA ALA A 163 -30.75 -8.82 29.60
C ALA A 163 -30.52 -8.32 28.16
N SER A 164 -29.25 -8.16 27.74
CA SER A 164 -28.94 -7.97 26.32
C SER A 164 -29.11 -9.31 25.60
N ALA A 165 -30.28 -9.55 25.03
CA ALA A 165 -30.48 -10.62 24.07
C ALA A 165 -29.82 -10.21 22.74
N PHE A 166 -28.65 -10.77 22.44
CA PHE A 166 -28.09 -10.76 21.09
C PHE A 166 -28.90 -11.73 20.23
N VAL A 167 -29.75 -11.20 19.35
CA VAL A 167 -30.35 -11.97 18.27
C VAL A 167 -29.33 -11.99 17.12
N VAL A 168 -28.71 -13.15 16.89
CA VAL A 168 -27.95 -13.40 15.66
C VAL A 168 -28.95 -13.81 14.58
N VAL A 169 -29.27 -12.87 13.68
CA VAL A 169 -29.93 -13.21 12.42
C VAL A 169 -28.82 -13.53 11.42
N ALA A 170 -28.62 -14.82 11.16
CA ALA A 170 -27.84 -15.28 10.02
C ALA A 170 -28.65 -15.03 8.74
N GLY A 171 -28.37 -13.91 8.08
CA GLY A 171 -28.87 -13.62 6.74
C GLY A 171 -27.71 -13.64 5.76
N GLU A 172 -27.67 -14.64 4.88
CA GLU A 172 -26.79 -14.63 3.72
C GLU A 172 -27.22 -13.49 2.78
N THR A 173 -26.41 -12.44 2.69
CA THR A 173 -26.56 -11.43 1.63
C THR A 173 -25.39 -11.56 0.66
N HIS A 174 -25.66 -12.20 -0.48
CA HIS A 174 -24.85 -12.04 -1.68
C HIS A 174 -24.86 -10.57 -2.11
N ILE A 175 -23.74 -9.87 -1.93
CA ILE A 175 -23.54 -8.55 -2.52
C ILE A 175 -22.79 -8.74 -3.85
N GLN A 176 -23.49 -8.53 -4.97
CA GLN A 176 -22.85 -8.31 -6.26
C GLN A 176 -22.31 -6.87 -6.30
N LEU A 177 -20.99 -6.72 -6.38
CA LEU A 177 -20.36 -5.42 -6.61
C LEU A 177 -20.38 -5.12 -8.11
N HIS A 178 -21.32 -4.28 -8.55
CA HIS A 178 -21.27 -3.66 -9.87
C HIS A 178 -20.40 -2.39 -9.79
N GLY A 179 -19.17 -2.47 -10.30
CA GLY A 179 -18.27 -1.32 -10.38
C GLY A 179 -18.52 -0.53 -11.66
N ASN A 180 -19.15 0.63 -11.58
CA ASN A 180 -19.12 1.64 -12.65
C ASN A 180 -18.19 2.78 -12.23
N SER A 181 -17.02 2.89 -12.86
CA SER A 181 -16.16 4.08 -12.77
C SER A 181 -16.39 4.96 -14.00
N TYR A 182 -17.11 6.06 -13.81
CA TYR A 182 -17.14 7.16 -14.78
C TYR A 182 -15.90 8.04 -14.56
N ILE A 183 -15.03 8.12 -15.57
CA ILE A 183 -13.89 9.05 -15.60
C ILE A 183 -14.28 10.31 -16.38
N PRO A 184 -14.27 11.52 -15.79
CA PRO A 184 -14.46 12.74 -16.57
C PRO A 184 -13.16 13.06 -17.30
N LYS A 185 -13.21 13.10 -18.64
CA LYS A 185 -12.10 13.59 -19.48
C LYS A 185 -11.87 15.08 -19.20
N ARG A 186 -10.72 15.43 -18.61
CA ARG A 186 -10.16 16.79 -18.67
C ARG A 186 -8.87 16.77 -19.51
N LYS A 187 -8.74 17.80 -20.36
CA LYS A 187 -7.62 18.00 -21.29
C LYS A 187 -6.29 18.12 -20.55
N SER A 188 -5.31 17.31 -20.99
CA SER A 188 -3.94 17.27 -20.47
C SER A 188 -3.17 18.56 -20.79
N ARG A 189 -2.52 19.15 -19.78
CA ARG A 189 -1.34 20.01 -19.93
C ARG A 189 -0.11 19.15 -19.64
N LYS A 190 0.87 19.18 -20.56
CA LYS A 190 2.17 18.50 -20.42
C LYS A 190 2.83 18.92 -19.09
N SER A 191 3.05 17.93 -18.23
CA SER A 191 3.81 18.02 -16.99
C SER A 191 4.81 16.86 -17.02
N ASN A 192 6.11 17.17 -16.89
CA ASN A 192 7.20 16.20 -16.97
C ASN A 192 7.48 15.48 -15.63
N ASN A 193 6.46 15.29 -14.79
CA ASN A 193 6.63 14.59 -13.52
C ASN A 193 6.07 13.17 -13.60
N CYS A 194 6.92 12.18 -13.37
CA CYS A 194 6.55 10.78 -13.19
C CYS A 194 5.48 10.65 -12.09
N PRO A 195 4.39 9.91 -12.32
CA PRO A 195 3.36 9.73 -11.31
C PRO A 195 3.90 8.83 -10.19
N VAL A 196 4.16 9.42 -9.02
CA VAL A 196 4.28 8.64 -7.78
C VAL A 196 2.89 8.08 -7.48
N SER A 197 2.74 6.77 -7.56
CA SER A 197 1.49 6.11 -7.15
C SER A 197 1.45 6.08 -5.63
N ALA A 198 0.90 7.14 -5.02
CA ALA A 198 0.56 7.13 -3.60
C ALA A 198 -0.65 6.22 -3.41
N LEU A 199 -0.45 5.03 -2.83
CA LEU A 199 -1.55 4.25 -2.27
C LEU A 199 -2.17 5.03 -1.12
N SER A 200 -3.50 4.91 -0.95
CA SER A 200 -4.27 5.67 0.04
C SER A 200 -3.65 5.58 1.43
N GLN A 201 -3.28 6.74 2.00
CA GLN A 201 -2.98 6.85 3.43
C GLN A 201 -4.26 6.49 4.19
N GLY A 202 -4.18 5.53 5.13
CA GLY A 202 -5.32 5.11 5.95
C GLY A 202 -5.91 3.73 5.65
N LEU A 203 -5.14 2.79 5.07
CA LEU A 203 -5.54 1.38 5.11
C LEU A 203 -5.79 0.96 6.58
N PRO A 204 -6.96 0.36 6.89
CA PRO A 204 -7.23 -0.14 8.23
C PRO A 204 -6.13 -1.12 8.64
N ARG A 205 -5.38 -0.78 9.70
CA ARG A 205 -4.38 -1.67 10.30
C ARG A 205 -4.94 -2.48 11.48
N HIS A 206 -6.27 -2.60 11.54
CA HIS A 206 -6.95 -3.34 12.59
C HIS A 206 -6.99 -4.82 12.21
N PHE A 207 -6.32 -5.64 13.02
CA PHE A 207 -6.64 -7.06 13.17
C PHE A 207 -7.78 -7.20 14.19
#